data_AF-A0A6B3MUX2-F1
#
_entry.id   AF-A0A6B3MUX2-F1
#
_cell.length_a   1.000
_cell.length_b   1.000
_cell.length_c   1.000
_cell.angle_alpha   90.00
_cell.angle_beta   90.00
_cell.angle_gamma   90.00
#
_symmetry.space_group_name_H-M   'P 1'
#
loop_
_entity.id
_entity.type
_entity.pdbx_description
1 polymer ?
#
loop_
_entity_poly.entity_id
_entity_poly.type
_entity_poly.pdbx_seq_one_letter_code
_entity_poly.pdbx_strand_id
1 'polypeptide(L)'
;MSTDSENTAKKSKKIRVFLNPEQRAMVRKWFGVSRYVFNKTVKILWDSEVKANWKAIKTNILNDLPEWCKTVPYQIKSIAIKDACTAVREAKKKYKKIGKVNRVRFRSRKNPIQSCYIPKSAVSVKGIYHTKLGELTFTETLPDNICDCRLTSTNGDYYLVVPYKTAHIKTENQGRVVSLDPGVRTFLTFFSQTSVGKIGHGDFSRIQRLCQHLDNLISKISKSKGKQKRRIRKSARRMVIKIQNLVNELHHKAARFLVDNFDVILLPTFETSQMSKKQNRKLRSKTVRNLLSFAHYRFKEFLKHKAIENGKIVVDV
;
A
#
# COMPACT_ATOMS: atom_id res chain seq x y z
N MET A 1 -12.06 35.49 -20.33
CA MET A 1 -12.66 34.61 -19.31
C MET A 1 -11.66 33.53 -18.96
N SER A 2 -10.91 33.73 -17.88
CA SER A 2 -9.91 32.78 -17.39
C SER A 2 -10.64 31.60 -16.76
N THR A 3 -10.56 30.42 -17.39
CA THR A 3 -10.98 29.16 -16.76
C THR A 3 -10.05 28.89 -15.59
N ASP A 4 -10.50 29.22 -14.38
CA ASP A 4 -9.90 28.73 -13.15
C ASP A 4 -9.85 27.21 -13.23
N SER A 5 -8.64 26.69 -13.45
CA SER A 5 -8.35 25.28 -13.38
C SER A 5 -8.52 24.89 -11.91
N GLU A 6 -9.73 24.47 -11.53
CA GLU A 6 -10.01 23.95 -10.20
C GLU A 6 -8.93 22.92 -9.85
N ASN A 7 -8.13 23.26 -8.84
CA ASN A 7 -6.99 22.45 -8.43
C ASN A 7 -7.51 21.06 -8.01
N THR A 8 -7.42 20.09 -8.92
CA THR A 8 -8.09 18.79 -8.76
C THR A 8 -7.14 17.82 -8.06
N ALA A 9 -7.47 17.44 -6.83
CA ALA A 9 -6.69 16.46 -6.08
C ALA A 9 -7.01 15.03 -6.55
N LYS A 10 -6.00 14.16 -6.59
CA LYS A 10 -6.21 12.71 -6.80
C LYS A 10 -6.15 11.97 -5.47
N LYS A 11 -7.31 11.51 -4.99
CA LYS A 11 -7.42 10.65 -3.81
C LYS A 11 -7.45 9.18 -4.21
N SER A 12 -7.27 8.29 -3.24
CA SER A 12 -7.42 6.85 -3.44
C SER A 12 -8.15 6.22 -2.27
N LYS A 13 -9.15 5.40 -2.59
CA LYS A 13 -9.90 4.60 -1.61
C LYS A 13 -9.53 3.13 -1.77
N LYS A 14 -9.34 2.41 -0.66
CA LYS A 14 -9.04 0.98 -0.67
C LYS A 14 -10.26 0.22 -0.14
N ILE A 15 -11.10 -0.26 -1.05
CA ILE A 15 -12.39 -0.87 -0.74
C ILE A 15 -12.20 -2.39 -0.67
N ARG A 16 -12.72 -3.05 0.38
CA ARG A 16 -12.64 -4.50 0.50
C ARG A 16 -13.69 -5.15 -0.41
N VAL A 17 -13.28 -6.24 -1.07
CA VAL A 17 -14.12 -7.00 -1.99
C VAL A 17 -14.25 -8.43 -1.48
N PHE A 18 -15.47 -8.93 -1.40
CA PHE A 18 -15.73 -10.32 -1.05
C PHE A 18 -15.86 -11.16 -2.31
N LEU A 19 -15.14 -12.28 -2.33
CA LEU A 19 -15.08 -13.19 -3.48
C LEU A 19 -15.42 -14.61 -3.03
N ASN A 20 -16.29 -15.27 -3.77
CA ASN A 20 -16.58 -16.69 -3.60
C ASN A 20 -15.37 -17.57 -4.04
N PRO A 21 -15.37 -18.90 -3.82
CA PRO A 21 -14.26 -19.78 -4.20
C PRO A 21 -13.85 -19.71 -5.68
N GLU A 22 -14.81 -19.66 -6.60
CA GLU A 22 -14.61 -19.64 -8.05
C GLU A 22 -14.03 -18.31 -8.52
N GLN A 23 -14.63 -17.19 -8.07
CA GLN A 23 -14.12 -15.84 -8.27
C GLN A 23 -12.69 -15.70 -7.78
N ARG A 24 -12.37 -16.27 -6.60
CA ARG A 24 -10.99 -16.31 -6.09
C ARG A 24 -10.06 -17.12 -6.97
N ALA A 25 -10.52 -18.18 -7.62
CA ALA A 25 -9.71 -18.94 -8.57
C ALA A 25 -9.41 -18.09 -9.83
N MET A 26 -10.43 -17.42 -10.36
CA MET A 26 -10.31 -16.52 -11.52
C MET A 26 -9.35 -15.34 -11.25
N VAL A 27 -9.53 -14.64 -10.12
CA VAL A 27 -8.64 -13.53 -9.72
C VAL A 27 -7.20 -14.02 -9.50
N ARG A 28 -7.00 -15.21 -8.92
CA ARG A 28 -5.67 -15.82 -8.80
C ARG A 28 -5.04 -16.09 -10.18
N LYS A 29 -5.83 -16.50 -11.18
CA LYS A 29 -5.38 -16.63 -12.58
C LYS A 29 -4.96 -15.28 -13.14
N TRP A 30 -5.74 -14.22 -12.91
CA TRP A 30 -5.40 -12.86 -13.35
C TRP A 30 -4.09 -12.35 -12.74
N PHE A 31 -3.89 -12.53 -11.43
CA PHE A 31 -2.61 -12.21 -10.77
C PHE A 31 -1.46 -13.06 -11.31
N GLY A 32 -1.72 -14.33 -11.62
CA GLY A 32 -0.76 -15.25 -12.23
C GLY A 32 -0.28 -14.76 -13.58
N VAL A 33 -1.21 -14.46 -14.50
CA VAL A 33 -0.91 -13.91 -15.83
C VAL A 33 -0.20 -12.57 -15.73
N SER A 34 -0.72 -11.63 -14.93
CA SER A 34 -0.09 -10.31 -14.75
C SER A 34 1.36 -10.43 -14.26
N ARG A 35 1.63 -11.34 -13.30
CA ARG A 35 2.99 -11.63 -12.84
C ARG A 35 3.85 -12.25 -13.93
N TYR A 36 3.34 -13.23 -14.66
CA TYR A 36 4.07 -13.90 -15.73
C TYR A 36 4.49 -12.91 -16.81
N VAL A 37 3.54 -12.11 -17.32
CA VAL A 37 3.79 -11.08 -18.34
C VAL A 37 4.79 -10.04 -17.84
N PHE A 38 4.64 -9.56 -16.59
CA PHE A 38 5.61 -8.64 -15.99
C PHE A 38 7.02 -9.24 -15.96
N ASN A 39 7.18 -10.47 -15.47
CA ASN A 39 8.49 -11.12 -15.35
C ASN A 39 9.11 -11.42 -16.73
N LYS A 40 8.32 -11.88 -17.70
CA LYS A 40 8.76 -12.09 -19.09
C LYS A 40 9.26 -10.79 -19.70
N THR A 41 8.52 -9.70 -19.51
CA THR A 41 8.93 -8.36 -19.96
C THR A 41 10.22 -7.90 -19.27
N VAL A 42 10.34 -8.06 -17.94
CA VAL A 42 11.56 -7.69 -17.21
C VAL A 42 12.76 -8.51 -17.68
N LYS A 43 12.58 -9.80 -17.99
CA LYS A 43 13.64 -10.66 -18.53
C LYS A 43 14.14 -10.13 -19.88
N ILE A 44 13.23 -9.82 -20.82
CA ILE A 44 13.58 -9.23 -22.12
C ILE A 44 14.31 -7.89 -21.94
N LEU A 45 13.84 -7.04 -21.02
CA LEU A 45 14.46 -5.73 -20.76
C LEU A 45 15.78 -5.79 -20.00
N TRP A 46 16.17 -6.96 -19.49
CA TRP A 46 17.49 -7.16 -18.94
C TRP A 46 18.54 -7.37 -20.03
N ASP A 47 18.15 -7.95 -21.17
CA ASP A 47 19.00 -8.04 -22.35
C ASP A 47 19.06 -6.65 -22.99
N SER A 48 20.26 -6.06 -22.96
CA SER A 48 20.55 -4.63 -23.11
C SER A 48 20.12 -4.00 -24.44
N GLU A 49 19.80 -4.81 -25.45
CA GLU A 49 19.49 -4.40 -26.81
C GLU A 49 18.10 -3.74 -26.91
N VAL A 50 17.18 -4.07 -26.00
CA VAL A 50 15.80 -3.61 -26.09
C VAL A 50 15.56 -2.37 -25.22
N LYS A 51 15.31 -1.22 -25.87
CA LYS A 51 14.88 0.01 -25.17
C LYS A 51 13.54 -0.23 -24.48
N ALA A 52 13.39 0.21 -23.23
CA ALA A 52 12.16 0.07 -22.43
C ALA A 52 11.01 0.97 -22.93
N ASN A 53 10.49 0.66 -24.12
CA ASN A 53 9.36 1.33 -24.74
C ASN A 53 8.18 0.36 -24.84
N TRP A 54 7.15 0.60 -24.03
CA TRP A 54 5.91 -0.18 -24.02
C TRP A 54 5.32 -0.35 -25.43
N LYS A 55 5.25 0.74 -26.22
CA LYS A 55 4.45 0.72 -27.47
C LYS A 55 5.10 -0.20 -28.49
N ALA A 56 6.43 -0.21 -28.52
CA ALA A 56 7.21 -1.04 -29.43
C ALA A 56 7.18 -2.53 -29.06
N ILE A 57 7.30 -2.87 -27.76
CA ILE A 57 7.48 -4.26 -27.34
C ILE A 57 6.14 -4.98 -27.11
N LYS A 58 5.08 -4.23 -26.82
CA LYS A 58 3.79 -4.77 -26.39
C LYS A 58 3.20 -5.78 -27.39
N THR A 59 3.20 -5.49 -28.68
CA THR A 59 2.59 -6.36 -29.70
C THR A 59 3.28 -7.72 -29.74
N ASN A 60 4.61 -7.72 -29.86
CA ASN A 60 5.41 -8.95 -29.93
C ASN A 60 5.24 -9.81 -28.67
N ILE A 61 5.31 -9.20 -27.47
CA ILE A 61 5.12 -9.95 -26.22
C ILE A 61 3.72 -10.53 -26.11
N LEU A 62 2.69 -9.77 -26.51
CA LEU A 62 1.29 -10.22 -26.40
C LEU A 62 0.97 -11.36 -27.37
N ASN A 63 1.56 -11.36 -28.57
CA ASN A 63 1.42 -12.43 -29.56
C ASN A 63 2.14 -13.71 -29.10
N ASP A 64 3.31 -13.57 -28.48
CA ASP A 64 4.09 -14.68 -27.91
C ASP A 64 3.57 -15.14 -26.51
N LEU A 65 2.31 -14.86 -26.16
CA LEU A 65 1.74 -15.35 -24.91
C LEU A 65 1.14 -16.76 -25.08
N PRO A 66 1.39 -17.67 -24.12
CA PRO A 66 0.77 -18.98 -24.12
C PRO A 66 -0.76 -18.93 -24.11
N GLU A 67 -1.39 -19.98 -24.64
CA GLU A 67 -2.85 -20.10 -24.80
C GLU A 67 -3.64 -19.83 -23.51
N TRP A 68 -3.16 -20.33 -22.38
CA TRP A 68 -3.81 -20.17 -21.08
C TRP A 68 -3.95 -18.69 -20.64
N CYS A 69 -3.18 -17.77 -21.23
CA CYS A 69 -3.28 -16.33 -21.01
C CYS A 69 -4.44 -15.66 -21.77
N LYS A 70 -4.98 -16.29 -22.82
CA LYS A 70 -6.04 -15.68 -23.66
C LYS A 70 -7.31 -15.38 -22.88
N THR A 71 -7.69 -16.27 -21.97
CA THR A 71 -8.86 -16.12 -21.07
C THR A 71 -8.82 -14.87 -20.16
N VAL A 72 -7.64 -14.31 -19.89
CA VAL A 72 -7.48 -13.14 -19.02
C VAL A 72 -7.66 -11.85 -19.83
N PRO A 73 -8.39 -10.84 -19.29
CA PRO A 73 -8.61 -9.56 -19.98
C PRO A 73 -7.34 -8.93 -20.55
N TYR A 74 -7.44 -8.43 -21.78
CA TYR A 74 -6.32 -7.82 -22.51
C TYR A 74 -5.61 -6.72 -21.71
N GLN A 75 -6.37 -5.83 -21.06
CA GLN A 75 -5.83 -4.70 -20.31
C GLN A 75 -4.94 -5.14 -19.14
N ILE A 76 -5.24 -6.28 -18.50
CA ILE A 76 -4.41 -6.84 -17.42
C ILE A 76 -3.02 -7.24 -17.94
N LYS A 77 -3.00 -7.90 -19.11
CA LYS A 77 -1.76 -8.32 -19.79
C LYS A 77 -0.98 -7.13 -20.28
N SER A 78 -1.66 -6.25 -21.02
CA SER A 78 -1.07 -5.01 -21.55
C SER A 78 -0.42 -4.24 -20.41
N ILE A 79 -1.17 -3.83 -19.38
CA ILE A 79 -0.66 -2.96 -18.30
C ILE A 79 0.47 -3.61 -17.48
N ALA A 80 0.53 -4.94 -17.39
CA ALA A 80 1.68 -5.62 -16.79
C ALA A 80 3.00 -5.33 -17.51
N ILE A 81 2.97 -5.16 -18.84
CA ILE A 81 4.13 -4.72 -19.64
C ILE A 81 4.52 -3.28 -19.27
N LYS A 82 3.55 -2.40 -18.92
CA LYS A 82 3.76 -0.95 -18.61
C LYS A 82 4.50 -0.88 -17.33
N ASP A 83 3.98 -1.61 -16.36
CA ASP A 83 4.53 -1.71 -15.04
C ASP A 83 6.00 -2.12 -15.15
N ALA A 84 6.31 -3.12 -15.99
CA ALA A 84 7.67 -3.60 -16.20
C ALA A 84 8.57 -2.53 -16.86
N CYS A 85 8.15 -1.96 -17.99
CA CYS A 85 8.90 -0.88 -18.66
C CYS A 85 9.11 0.33 -17.74
N THR A 86 8.07 0.73 -16.99
CA THR A 86 8.12 1.85 -16.04
C THR A 86 9.09 1.53 -14.91
N ALA A 87 9.03 0.34 -14.32
CA ALA A 87 9.94 -0.07 -13.26
C ALA A 87 11.41 -0.04 -13.73
N VAL A 88 11.69 -0.55 -14.94
CA VAL A 88 13.05 -0.53 -15.52
C VAL A 88 13.50 0.90 -15.82
N ARG A 89 12.61 1.75 -16.35
CA ARG A 89 12.92 3.15 -16.62
C ARG A 89 13.24 3.92 -15.33
N GLU A 90 12.44 3.74 -14.27
CA GLU A 90 12.69 4.38 -12.98
C GLU A 90 13.96 3.85 -12.32
N ALA A 91 14.28 2.55 -12.47
CA ALA A 91 15.56 1.99 -12.06
C ALA A 91 16.76 2.64 -12.78
N LYS A 92 16.68 2.81 -14.10
CA LYS A 92 17.71 3.50 -14.91
C LYS A 92 17.85 4.97 -14.50
N LYS A 93 16.75 5.69 -14.27
CA LYS A 93 16.79 7.07 -13.75
C LYS A 93 17.46 7.16 -12.38
N LYS A 94 17.13 6.23 -11.47
CA LYS A 94 17.74 6.18 -10.13
C LYS A 94 19.24 5.91 -10.19
N TYR A 95 19.67 5.05 -11.11
CA TYR A 95 21.10 4.83 -11.38
C TYR A 95 21.79 6.11 -11.82
N LYS A 96 21.23 6.85 -12.77
CA LYS A 96 21.79 8.14 -13.22
C LYS A 96 21.94 9.17 -12.08
N LYS A 97 21.03 9.16 -11.10
CA LYS A 97 21.06 10.10 -9.96
C LYS A 97 22.02 9.70 -8.84
N ILE A 98 22.15 8.41 -8.55
CA ILE A 98 22.80 7.91 -7.32
C ILE A 98 24.05 7.05 -7.63
N GLY A 99 24.26 6.67 -8.88
CA GLY A 99 25.34 5.76 -9.31
C GLY A 99 25.16 4.30 -8.85
N LYS A 100 24.10 3.97 -8.10
CA LYS A 100 23.87 2.62 -7.56
C LYS A 100 22.97 1.79 -8.45
N VAL A 101 23.48 0.64 -8.92
CA VAL A 101 22.71 -0.30 -9.76
C VAL A 101 21.55 -0.87 -8.95
N ASN A 102 20.32 -0.66 -9.43
CA ASN A 102 19.11 -1.20 -8.82
C ASN A 102 18.33 -2.04 -9.84
N ARG A 103 18.64 -3.33 -9.94
CA ARG A 103 17.98 -4.22 -10.90
C ARG A 103 16.54 -4.50 -10.49
N VAL A 104 15.60 -4.30 -11.41
CA VAL A 104 14.18 -4.61 -11.20
C VAL A 104 14.03 -6.11 -10.95
N ARG A 105 13.47 -6.49 -9.80
CA ARG A 105 13.29 -7.91 -9.42
C ARG A 105 12.02 -8.49 -10.01
N PHE A 106 12.04 -9.79 -10.27
CA PHE A 106 10.83 -10.54 -10.63
C PHE A 106 9.82 -10.54 -9.49
N ARG A 107 8.54 -10.46 -9.87
CA ARG A 107 7.40 -10.64 -8.97
C ARG A 107 7.28 -12.14 -8.62
N SER A 108 7.12 -12.45 -7.33
CA SER A 108 7.01 -13.82 -6.85
C SER A 108 5.56 -14.22 -6.52
N ARG A 109 5.20 -15.49 -6.77
CA ARG A 109 3.93 -16.07 -6.31
C ARG A 109 3.83 -16.20 -4.80
N LYS A 110 4.98 -16.28 -4.12
CA LYS A 110 5.05 -16.37 -2.66
C LYS A 110 4.88 -15.01 -1.98
N ASN A 111 4.89 -13.92 -2.73
CA ASN A 111 4.65 -12.58 -2.18
C ASN A 111 3.24 -12.52 -1.56
N PRO A 112 3.10 -12.12 -0.28
CA PRO A 112 1.79 -11.97 0.38
C PRO A 112 0.92 -10.88 -0.26
N ILE A 113 1.53 -9.96 -1.01
CA ILE A 113 0.86 -8.91 -1.76
C ILE A 113 0.93 -9.25 -3.25
N GLN A 114 -0.24 -9.36 -3.88
CA GLN A 114 -0.38 -9.51 -5.32
C GLN A 114 -1.34 -8.46 -5.85
N SER A 115 -1.17 -8.07 -7.10
CA SER A 115 -2.06 -7.10 -7.72
C SER A 115 -2.10 -7.21 -9.23
N CYS A 116 -3.19 -6.76 -9.82
CA CYS A 116 -3.36 -6.56 -11.25
C CYS A 116 -4.16 -5.29 -11.53
N TYR A 117 -3.95 -4.73 -12.72
CA TYR A 117 -4.64 -3.55 -13.19
C TYR A 117 -6.11 -3.85 -13.50
N ILE A 118 -7.00 -2.90 -13.22
CA ILE A 118 -8.41 -2.95 -13.60
C ILE A 118 -8.76 -1.59 -14.24
N PRO A 119 -9.19 -1.53 -15.51
CA PRO A 119 -9.57 -0.27 -16.14
C PRO A 119 -10.84 0.27 -15.49
N LYS A 120 -10.99 1.60 -15.46
CA LYS A 120 -12.19 2.24 -14.87
C LYS A 120 -13.49 1.76 -15.50
N SER A 121 -13.48 1.50 -16.81
CA SER A 121 -14.65 1.02 -17.58
C SER A 121 -15.11 -0.39 -17.19
N ALA A 122 -14.25 -1.17 -16.51
CA ALA A 122 -14.61 -2.49 -16.00
C ALA A 122 -15.10 -2.45 -14.54
N VAL A 123 -15.19 -1.28 -13.92
CA VAL A 123 -15.65 -1.12 -12.54
C VAL A 123 -17.07 -0.55 -12.55
N SER A 124 -17.97 -1.20 -11.84
CA SER A 124 -19.38 -0.83 -11.72
C SER A 124 -19.88 -1.16 -10.31
N VAL A 125 -21.06 -0.68 -9.95
CA VAL A 125 -21.71 -1.02 -8.67
C VAL A 125 -21.90 -2.52 -8.52
N LYS A 126 -22.21 -3.23 -9.62
CA LYS A 126 -22.35 -4.69 -9.65
C LYS A 126 -21.04 -5.44 -9.40
N GLY A 127 -19.89 -4.82 -9.64
CA GLY A 127 -18.59 -5.47 -9.49
C GLY A 127 -17.56 -5.04 -10.52
N ILE A 128 -16.48 -5.83 -10.56
CA ILE A 128 -15.33 -5.64 -11.45
C ILE A 128 -15.36 -6.69 -12.54
N TYR A 129 -15.35 -6.29 -13.82
CA TYR A 129 -15.58 -7.18 -14.95
C TYR A 129 -16.78 -8.10 -14.67
N HIS A 130 -17.93 -7.53 -14.27
CA HIS A 130 -19.06 -8.30 -13.74
C HIS A 130 -19.58 -9.37 -14.73
N THR A 131 -19.44 -9.15 -16.04
CA THR A 131 -19.76 -10.15 -17.07
C THR A 131 -18.85 -11.38 -17.07
N LYS A 132 -17.62 -11.27 -16.54
CA LYS A 132 -16.67 -12.38 -16.43
C LYS A 132 -16.55 -12.93 -15.03
N LEU A 133 -16.49 -12.03 -14.04
CA LEU A 133 -16.26 -12.38 -12.63
C LEU A 133 -17.58 -12.60 -11.88
N GLY A 134 -18.72 -12.23 -12.46
CA GLY A 134 -20.00 -12.17 -11.76
C GLY A 134 -20.12 -10.94 -10.86
N GLU A 135 -21.25 -10.86 -10.17
CA GLU A 135 -21.52 -9.79 -9.22
C GLU A 135 -20.68 -9.91 -7.94
N LEU A 136 -20.33 -8.77 -7.36
CA LEU A 136 -19.44 -8.64 -6.22
C LEU A 136 -20.05 -7.73 -5.15
N THR A 137 -19.74 -8.05 -3.89
CA THR A 137 -20.07 -7.18 -2.76
C THR A 137 -18.86 -6.36 -2.35
N PHE A 138 -19.04 -5.04 -2.31
CA PHE A 138 -18.08 -4.07 -1.78
C PHE A 138 -18.43 -3.73 -0.33
N THR A 139 -17.44 -3.45 0.52
CA THR A 139 -17.71 -2.95 1.89
C THR A 139 -18.19 -1.50 1.92
N GLU A 140 -17.95 -0.75 0.85
CA GLU A 140 -18.21 0.68 0.78
C GLU A 140 -18.63 1.02 -0.65
N THR A 141 -19.37 2.13 -0.79
CA THR A 141 -19.73 2.68 -2.09
C THR A 141 -18.49 3.13 -2.87
N LEU A 142 -18.59 3.02 -4.19
CA LEU A 142 -17.60 3.55 -5.11
C LEU A 142 -17.70 5.09 -5.10
N PRO A 143 -16.57 5.80 -5.04
CA PRO A 143 -16.57 7.25 -5.18
C PRO A 143 -16.91 7.65 -6.62
N ASP A 144 -17.37 8.88 -6.82
CA ASP A 144 -17.56 9.46 -8.16
C ASP A 144 -16.21 9.76 -8.83
N ASN A 145 -16.23 9.96 -10.15
CA ASN A 145 -15.04 10.35 -10.93
C ASN A 145 -13.82 9.42 -10.75
N ILE A 146 -14.09 8.10 -10.79
CA ILE A 146 -13.04 7.09 -10.66
C ILE A 146 -12.05 7.12 -11.85
N CYS A 147 -10.80 6.86 -11.50
CA CYS A 147 -9.73 6.56 -12.44
C CYS A 147 -9.55 5.04 -12.56
N ASP A 148 -8.57 4.64 -13.37
CA ASP A 148 -8.13 3.26 -13.43
C ASP A 148 -7.72 2.73 -12.06
N CYS A 149 -8.16 1.51 -11.77
CA CYS A 149 -8.07 0.88 -10.47
C CYS A 149 -7.00 -0.22 -10.44
N ARG A 150 -6.75 -0.74 -9.24
CA ARG A 150 -5.89 -1.92 -9.05
C ARG A 150 -6.56 -2.89 -8.08
N LEU A 151 -6.80 -4.11 -8.54
CA LEU A 151 -7.23 -5.20 -7.67
C LEU A 151 -5.99 -5.73 -6.95
N THR A 152 -6.07 -5.85 -5.63
CA THR A 152 -4.97 -6.29 -4.78
C THR A 152 -5.43 -7.43 -3.87
N SER A 153 -4.54 -8.40 -3.62
CA SER A 153 -4.68 -9.39 -2.55
C SER A 153 -3.61 -9.11 -1.51
N THR A 154 -4.01 -8.82 -0.28
CA THR A 154 -3.11 -8.60 0.86
C THR A 154 -3.39 -9.68 1.91
N ASN A 155 -2.44 -10.57 2.15
CA ASN A 155 -2.54 -11.63 3.17
C ASN A 155 -3.79 -12.55 3.04
N GLY A 156 -4.43 -12.60 1.87
CA GLY A 156 -5.61 -13.42 1.58
C GLY A 156 -6.93 -12.66 1.50
N ASP A 157 -6.94 -11.39 1.89
CA ASP A 157 -8.07 -10.48 1.66
C ASP A 157 -7.89 -9.72 0.35
N TYR A 158 -9.00 -9.46 -0.33
CA TYR A 158 -9.04 -8.78 -1.62
C TYR A 158 -9.55 -7.35 -1.45
N TYR A 159 -8.89 -6.42 -2.14
CA TYR A 159 -9.23 -5.01 -2.12
C TYR A 159 -9.13 -4.41 -3.50
N LEU A 160 -10.11 -3.60 -3.86
CA LEU A 160 -10.05 -2.70 -5.01
C LEU A 160 -9.47 -1.36 -4.54
N VAL A 161 -8.31 -1.00 -5.07
CA VAL A 161 -7.74 0.33 -4.89
C VAL A 161 -8.30 1.21 -6.01
N VAL A 162 -9.14 2.17 -5.63
CA VAL A 162 -9.89 3.08 -6.52
C VAL A 162 -9.35 4.49 -6.36
N PRO A 163 -8.47 4.95 -7.27
CA PRO A 163 -8.12 6.35 -7.36
C PRO A 163 -9.31 7.14 -7.93
N TYR A 164 -9.58 8.32 -7.40
CA TYR A 164 -10.66 9.20 -7.85
C TYR A 164 -10.24 10.66 -7.74
N LYS A 165 -10.86 11.52 -8.56
CA LYS A 165 -10.60 12.96 -8.54
C LYS A 165 -11.58 13.64 -7.59
N THR A 166 -11.11 14.62 -6.84
CA THR A 166 -11.93 15.46 -5.96
C THR A 166 -11.43 16.89 -5.98
N ALA A 167 -12.33 17.85 -5.81
CA ALA A 167 -11.94 19.24 -5.56
C ALA A 167 -11.18 19.33 -4.22
N HIS A 168 -10.19 20.23 -4.17
CA HIS A 168 -9.54 20.60 -2.91
C HIS A 168 -10.50 21.43 -2.05
N ILE A 169 -10.63 21.06 -0.78
CA ILE A 169 -11.31 21.91 0.21
C ILE A 169 -10.26 22.95 0.63
N LYS A 170 -10.47 24.21 0.27
CA LYS A 170 -9.70 25.33 0.85
C LYS A 170 -10.31 25.62 2.22
N THR A 171 -9.53 25.41 3.27
CA THR A 171 -9.91 25.78 4.64
C THR A 171 -9.05 26.97 5.04
N GLU A 172 -9.63 27.98 5.69
CA GLU A 172 -8.84 29.06 6.29
C GLU A 172 -7.93 28.49 7.39
N ASN A 173 -6.67 28.94 7.37
CA ASN A 173 -5.66 28.54 8.33
C ASN A 173 -5.69 29.54 9.49
N GLN A 174 -6.20 29.12 10.66
CA GLN A 174 -6.28 29.96 11.86
C GLN A 174 -4.96 30.02 12.64
N GLY A 175 -3.87 29.43 12.12
CA GLY A 175 -2.53 29.50 12.70
C GLY A 175 -2.35 28.63 13.96
N ARG A 176 -3.24 27.68 14.25
CA ARG A 176 -3.10 26.83 15.44
C ARG A 176 -1.94 25.84 15.27
N VAL A 177 -0.89 26.03 16.06
CA VAL A 177 0.35 25.23 15.96
C VAL A 177 0.37 24.10 16.99
N VAL A 178 0.81 22.92 16.56
CA VAL A 178 1.10 21.77 17.43
C VAL A 178 2.45 21.16 17.12
N SER A 179 3.20 20.84 18.17
CA SER A 179 4.42 20.04 18.09
C SER A 179 4.15 18.60 18.48
N LEU A 180 4.71 17.66 17.72
CA LEU A 180 4.52 16.23 17.92
C LEU A 180 5.81 15.57 18.40
N ASP A 181 5.69 14.56 19.25
CA ASP A 181 6.79 13.70 19.66
C ASP A 181 6.39 12.21 19.49
N PRO A 182 6.87 11.53 18.44
CA PRO A 182 6.58 10.13 18.19
C PRO A 182 7.35 9.21 19.15
N GLY A 183 6.63 8.31 19.81
CA GLY A 183 7.21 7.41 20.83
C GLY A 183 6.97 5.93 20.59
N VAL A 184 7.72 5.09 21.31
CA VAL A 184 7.61 3.62 21.25
C VAL A 184 6.65 3.01 22.28
N ARG A 185 6.32 3.74 23.35
CA ARG A 185 5.39 3.30 24.41
C ARG A 185 4.03 3.98 24.28
N THR A 186 4.07 5.30 24.08
CA THR A 186 2.95 6.11 23.62
C THR A 186 3.21 6.41 22.16
N PHE A 187 2.25 6.20 21.29
CA PHE A 187 2.46 6.36 19.85
C PHE A 187 2.85 7.79 19.47
N LEU A 188 2.16 8.77 20.04
CA LEU A 188 2.39 10.19 19.77
C LEU A 188 2.06 11.02 21.01
N THR A 189 2.96 11.87 21.44
CA THR A 189 2.66 12.96 22.37
C THR A 189 2.51 14.24 21.55
N PHE A 190 1.58 15.11 21.92
CA PHE A 190 1.42 16.40 21.27
C PHE A 190 1.40 17.52 22.30
N PHE A 191 1.95 18.66 21.92
CA PHE A 191 2.00 19.87 22.72
C PHE A 191 1.66 21.07 21.85
N SER A 192 0.74 21.90 22.32
CA SER A 192 0.32 23.15 21.71
C SER A 192 0.14 24.20 22.81
N GLN A 193 -0.10 25.44 22.44
CA GLN A 193 -0.35 26.52 23.40
C GLN A 193 -1.58 26.27 24.29
N THR A 194 -2.58 25.55 23.77
CA THR A 194 -3.88 25.37 24.43
C THR A 194 -4.12 23.94 24.93
N SER A 195 -3.32 22.97 24.48
CA SER A 195 -3.55 21.56 24.81
C SER A 195 -2.27 20.73 24.80
N VAL A 196 -2.23 19.77 25.70
CA VAL A 196 -1.19 18.74 25.78
C VAL A 196 -1.88 17.38 25.90
N GLY A 197 -1.34 16.37 25.25
CA GLY A 197 -1.94 15.05 25.32
C GLY A 197 -1.11 13.94 24.71
N LYS A 198 -1.64 12.72 24.87
CA LYS A 198 -1.01 11.47 24.46
C LYS A 198 -2.00 10.67 23.62
N ILE A 199 -1.57 10.22 22.45
CA ILE A 199 -2.34 9.35 21.56
C ILE A 199 -1.73 7.94 21.59
N GLY A 200 -2.59 6.93 21.72
CA GLY A 200 -2.17 5.53 21.80
C GLY A 200 -1.47 5.17 23.11
N HIS A 201 -1.80 5.87 24.21
CA HIS A 201 -1.34 5.49 25.54
C HIS A 201 -1.99 4.17 25.98
N GLY A 202 -1.23 3.23 26.53
CA GLY A 202 -1.75 1.91 26.97
C GLY A 202 -1.97 0.87 25.85
N ASP A 203 -2.27 1.31 24.62
CA ASP A 203 -2.48 0.45 23.43
C ASP A 203 -1.28 -0.44 23.09
N PHE A 204 -0.10 0.03 23.47
CA PHE A 204 1.17 -0.67 23.33
C PHE A 204 1.12 -2.12 23.83
N SER A 205 0.57 -2.35 25.04
CA SER A 205 0.56 -3.67 25.68
C SER A 205 -0.23 -4.70 24.86
N ARG A 206 -1.31 -4.26 24.20
CA ARG A 206 -2.17 -5.10 23.38
C ARG A 206 -1.46 -5.49 22.08
N ILE A 207 -0.89 -4.51 21.37
CA ILE A 207 -0.16 -4.78 20.11
C ILE A 207 1.04 -5.69 20.36
N GLN A 208 1.78 -5.47 21.46
CA GLN A 208 2.92 -6.30 21.82
C GLN A 208 2.51 -7.77 22.06
N ARG A 209 1.40 -8.02 22.77
CA ARG A 209 0.87 -9.38 22.99
C ARG A 209 0.50 -10.07 21.67
N LEU A 210 -0.14 -9.35 20.75
CA LEU A 210 -0.47 -9.89 19.41
C LEU A 210 0.79 -10.20 18.60
N CYS A 211 1.79 -9.32 18.66
CA CYS A 211 3.10 -9.53 18.03
C CYS A 211 3.82 -10.78 18.57
N GLN A 212 3.80 -10.99 19.89
CA GLN A 212 4.39 -12.19 20.49
C GLN A 212 3.64 -13.46 20.07
N HIS A 213 2.31 -13.41 20.03
CA HIS A 213 1.52 -14.53 19.54
C HIS A 213 1.84 -14.84 18.07
N LEU A 214 2.00 -13.81 17.23
CA LEU A 214 2.43 -13.97 15.85
C LEU A 214 3.80 -14.66 15.75
N ASP A 215 4.78 -14.29 16.56
CA ASP A 215 6.10 -14.96 16.58
C ASP A 215 5.99 -16.43 16.95
N ASN A 216 5.18 -16.74 17.97
CA ASN A 216 4.95 -18.12 18.38
C ASN A 216 4.33 -18.94 17.24
N LEU A 217 3.40 -18.35 16.46
CA LEU A 217 2.86 -18.98 15.26
C LEU A 217 3.93 -19.17 14.18
N ILE A 218 4.79 -18.18 13.94
CA ILE A 218 5.89 -18.26 12.96
C ILE A 218 6.89 -19.37 13.35
N SER A 219 7.26 -19.46 14.63
CA SER A 219 8.11 -20.53 15.18
C SER A 219 7.46 -21.91 15.00
N LYS A 220 6.14 -22.04 15.21
CA LYS A 220 5.42 -23.28 14.92
C LYS A 220 5.35 -23.60 13.42
N ILE A 221 5.35 -22.60 12.53
CA ILE A 221 5.36 -22.79 11.07
C ILE A 221 6.68 -23.40 10.59
N SER A 222 7.82 -23.02 11.19
CA SER A 222 9.12 -23.57 10.79
C SER A 222 9.19 -25.07 11.09
N LYS A 223 8.63 -25.50 12.23
CA LYS A 223 8.62 -26.89 12.71
C LYS A 223 7.51 -27.78 12.11
N SER A 224 6.47 -27.21 11.51
CA SER A 224 5.31 -27.97 10.99
C SER A 224 5.43 -28.30 9.50
N LYS A 225 4.74 -29.39 9.11
CA LYS A 225 4.65 -29.89 7.72
C LYS A 225 3.18 -30.01 7.26
N GLY A 226 2.99 -30.21 5.95
CA GLY A 226 1.69 -30.55 5.33
C GLY A 226 0.50 -29.64 5.69
N LYS A 227 -0.65 -30.26 5.98
CA LYS A 227 -1.93 -29.60 6.29
C LYS A 227 -1.83 -28.71 7.53
N GLN A 228 -1.12 -29.14 8.57
CA GLN A 228 -0.92 -28.38 9.81
C GLN A 228 -0.20 -27.05 9.54
N LYS A 229 0.91 -27.09 8.80
CA LYS A 229 1.66 -25.88 8.38
C LYS A 229 0.76 -24.87 7.66
N ARG A 230 -0.13 -25.35 6.78
CA ARG A 230 -1.09 -24.51 6.05
C ARG A 230 -2.10 -23.84 6.99
N ARG A 231 -2.63 -24.58 7.98
CA ARG A 231 -3.56 -24.03 8.98
C ARG A 231 -2.89 -22.96 9.84
N ILE A 232 -1.68 -23.21 10.34
CA ILE A 232 -0.94 -22.25 11.18
C ILE A 232 -0.58 -21.00 10.36
N ARG A 233 -0.15 -21.14 9.09
CA ARG A 233 0.08 -20.00 8.18
C ARG A 233 -1.18 -19.15 7.98
N LYS A 234 -2.36 -19.77 7.88
CA LYS A 234 -3.63 -19.03 7.78
C LYS A 234 -3.91 -18.23 9.05
N SER A 235 -3.67 -18.82 10.23
CA SER A 235 -3.78 -18.14 11.52
C SER A 235 -2.79 -16.96 11.62
N ALA A 236 -1.52 -17.17 11.27
CA ALA A 236 -0.50 -16.12 11.29
C ALA A 236 -0.88 -14.93 10.40
N ARG A 237 -1.42 -15.19 9.19
CA ARG A 237 -1.92 -14.12 8.30
C ARG A 237 -3.06 -13.33 8.93
N ARG A 238 -4.02 -13.99 9.58
CA ARG A 238 -5.11 -13.31 10.30
C ARG A 238 -4.55 -12.41 11.41
N MET A 239 -3.52 -12.88 12.13
CA MET A 239 -2.87 -12.09 13.17
C MET A 239 -2.15 -10.86 12.60
N VAL A 240 -1.45 -11.01 11.47
CA VAL A 240 -0.83 -9.88 10.74
C VAL A 240 -1.89 -8.84 10.35
N ILE A 241 -3.01 -9.28 9.77
CA ILE A 241 -4.12 -8.38 9.38
C ILE A 241 -4.68 -7.66 10.60
N LYS A 242 -4.90 -8.38 11.73
CA LYS A 242 -5.39 -7.78 12.97
C LYS A 242 -4.47 -6.68 13.49
N ILE A 243 -3.16 -6.95 13.55
CA ILE A 243 -2.17 -5.95 13.98
C ILE A 243 -2.18 -4.74 13.02
N GLN A 244 -2.17 -4.98 11.71
CA GLN A 244 -2.21 -3.90 10.71
C GLN A 244 -3.47 -3.06 10.83
N ASN A 245 -4.64 -3.65 11.06
CA ASN A 245 -5.89 -2.93 11.22
C ASN A 245 -5.88 -2.04 12.45
N LEU A 246 -5.39 -2.53 13.60
CA LEU A 246 -5.25 -1.72 14.82
C LEU A 246 -4.31 -0.53 14.60
N VAL A 247 -3.17 -0.73 13.94
CA VAL A 247 -2.22 0.36 13.64
C VAL A 247 -2.82 1.33 12.62
N ASN A 248 -3.56 0.86 11.61
CA ASN A 248 -4.26 1.73 10.66
C ASN A 248 -5.33 2.58 11.36
N GLU A 249 -6.13 1.99 12.23
CA GLU A 249 -7.16 2.70 13.00
C GLU A 249 -6.53 3.80 13.85
N LEU A 250 -5.45 3.47 14.58
CA LEU A 250 -4.67 4.45 15.35
C LEU A 250 -4.17 5.60 14.46
N HIS A 251 -3.57 5.29 13.30
CA HIS A 251 -3.09 6.30 12.35
C HIS A 251 -4.22 7.18 11.83
N HIS A 252 -5.38 6.58 11.50
CA HIS A 252 -6.53 7.31 10.99
C HIS A 252 -7.13 8.25 12.03
N LYS A 253 -7.34 7.77 13.26
CA LYS A 253 -7.87 8.57 14.37
C LYS A 253 -6.90 9.69 14.77
N ALA A 254 -5.61 9.37 14.87
CA ALA A 254 -4.57 10.36 15.18
C ALA A 254 -4.50 11.46 14.11
N ALA A 255 -4.45 11.08 12.83
CA ALA A 255 -4.39 12.07 11.76
C ALA A 255 -5.64 12.94 11.70
N ARG A 256 -6.83 12.33 11.88
CA ARG A 256 -8.11 13.06 11.94
C ARG A 256 -8.11 14.08 13.08
N PHE A 257 -7.78 13.63 14.30
CA PHE A 257 -7.67 14.53 15.44
C PHE A 257 -6.73 15.72 15.16
N LEU A 258 -5.55 15.47 14.59
CA LEU A 258 -4.57 16.52 14.33
C LEU A 258 -5.05 17.54 13.28
N VAL A 259 -5.61 17.07 12.15
CA VAL A 259 -6.04 17.97 11.07
C VAL A 259 -7.33 18.73 11.40
N ASP A 260 -8.18 18.18 12.28
CA ASP A 260 -9.41 18.84 12.72
C ASP A 260 -9.12 19.95 13.75
N ASN A 261 -8.09 19.78 14.60
CA ASN A 261 -7.79 20.70 15.71
C ASN A 261 -6.65 21.70 15.43
N PHE A 262 -5.74 21.42 14.50
CA PHE A 262 -4.55 22.23 14.26
C PHE A 262 -4.32 22.53 12.79
N ASP A 263 -3.66 23.65 12.53
CA ASP A 263 -3.40 24.15 11.18
C ASP A 263 -1.95 23.97 10.73
N VAL A 264 -1.02 24.07 11.68
CA VAL A 264 0.41 23.83 11.46
C VAL A 264 0.88 22.74 12.41
N ILE A 265 1.36 21.63 11.83
CA ILE A 265 1.78 20.44 12.56
C ILE A 265 3.28 20.28 12.40
N LEU A 266 4.03 20.46 13.49
CA LEU A 266 5.47 20.24 13.53
C LEU A 266 5.73 18.77 13.86
N LEU A 267 6.32 18.03 12.92
CA LEU A 267 6.60 16.62 13.06
C LEU A 267 8.12 16.37 13.00
N PRO A 268 8.74 15.95 14.10
CA PRO A 268 10.17 15.71 14.12
C PRO A 268 10.55 14.54 13.21
N THR A 269 11.74 14.64 12.65
CA THR A 269 12.35 13.58 11.85
C THR A 269 12.62 12.32 12.68
N PHE A 270 11.71 11.34 12.57
CA PHE A 270 11.84 10.08 13.28
C PHE A 270 12.58 9.02 12.45
N GLU A 271 13.91 8.99 12.57
CA GLU A 271 14.82 8.13 11.79
C GLU A 271 14.78 6.63 12.16
N THR A 272 13.59 6.02 12.09
CA THR A 272 13.36 4.63 12.48
C THR A 272 14.27 3.62 11.78
N SER A 273 14.69 3.92 10.55
CA SER A 273 15.61 3.07 9.79
C SER A 273 16.99 3.00 10.45
N GLN A 274 17.57 4.14 10.84
CA GLN A 274 18.86 4.22 11.53
C GLN A 274 18.77 3.58 12.92
N MET A 275 17.72 3.90 13.68
CA MET A 275 17.47 3.34 15.01
C MET A 275 17.28 1.81 15.01
N SER A 276 16.84 1.25 13.89
CA SER A 276 16.63 -0.20 13.75
C SER A 276 17.86 -0.99 13.28
N LYS A 277 18.91 -0.32 12.78
CA LYS A 277 20.15 -0.98 12.33
C LYS A 277 20.79 -1.71 13.50
N LYS A 278 21.26 -2.94 13.26
CA LYS A 278 21.88 -3.76 14.33
C LYS A 278 23.26 -3.24 14.73
N GLN A 279 24.02 -2.74 13.76
CA GLN A 279 25.37 -2.22 13.97
C GLN A 279 25.32 -0.98 14.87
N ASN A 280 26.11 -0.97 15.95
CA ASN A 280 26.22 0.13 16.93
C ASN A 280 24.89 0.51 17.63
N ARG A 281 23.96 -0.44 17.73
CA ARG A 281 22.62 -0.17 18.24
C ARG A 281 22.59 -0.11 19.77
N LYS A 282 22.24 1.06 20.32
CA LYS A 282 22.00 1.27 21.76
C LYS A 282 20.63 0.77 22.25
N LEU A 283 19.66 0.62 21.35
CA LEU A 283 18.29 0.20 21.69
C LEU A 283 18.16 -1.32 21.84
N ARG A 284 17.39 -1.79 22.84
CA ARG A 284 17.06 -3.22 23.00
C ARG A 284 16.19 -3.74 21.85
N SER A 285 16.29 -5.04 21.53
CA SER A 285 15.56 -5.68 20.42
C SER A 285 14.05 -5.50 20.50
N LYS A 286 13.50 -5.64 21.72
CA LYS A 286 12.08 -5.41 22.01
C LYS A 286 11.64 -3.99 21.66
N THR A 287 12.44 -2.98 22.02
CA THR A 287 12.16 -1.57 21.72
C THR A 287 12.14 -1.31 20.21
N VAL A 288 13.11 -1.85 19.47
CA VAL A 288 13.12 -1.72 18.00
C VAL A 288 11.92 -2.41 17.35
N ARG A 289 11.53 -3.59 17.84
CA ARG A 289 10.34 -4.26 17.34
C ARG A 289 9.10 -3.38 17.49
N ASN A 290 8.97 -2.70 18.62
CA ASN A 290 7.85 -1.82 18.92
C ASN A 290 7.85 -0.58 18.03
N LEU A 291 9.02 0.04 17.87
CA LEU A 291 9.26 1.15 16.94
C LEU A 291 8.78 0.81 15.52
N LEU A 292 9.13 -0.39 15.04
CA LEU A 292 8.72 -0.86 13.71
C LEU A 292 7.24 -1.23 13.64
N SER A 293 6.63 -1.67 14.75
CA SER A 293 5.22 -2.06 14.80
C SER A 293 4.28 -0.87 14.62
N PHE A 294 4.62 0.30 15.15
CA PHE A 294 3.83 1.52 14.99
C PHE A 294 3.98 2.20 13.62
N ALA A 295 4.97 1.80 12.82
CA ALA A 295 5.16 2.28 11.45
C ALA A 295 5.11 3.83 11.32
N HIS A 296 5.85 4.54 12.17
CA HIS A 296 5.84 6.01 12.26
C HIS A 296 6.11 6.70 10.91
N TYR A 297 7.03 6.17 10.10
CA TYR A 297 7.26 6.72 8.75
C TYR A 297 5.99 6.66 7.89
N ARG A 298 5.23 5.56 7.96
CA ARG A 298 3.96 5.44 7.24
C ARG A 298 2.92 6.43 7.77
N PHE A 299 2.89 6.66 9.08
CA PHE A 299 2.03 7.68 9.68
C PHE A 299 2.41 9.08 9.20
N LYS A 300 3.70 9.42 9.16
CA LYS A 300 4.20 10.70 8.63
C LYS A 300 3.69 10.96 7.22
N GLU A 301 3.89 10.01 6.30
CA GLU A 301 3.41 10.14 4.91
C GLU A 301 1.88 10.26 4.86
N PHE A 302 1.17 9.48 5.67
CA PHE A 302 -0.29 9.53 5.75
C PHE A 302 -0.80 10.88 6.30
N LEU A 303 -0.16 11.42 7.34
CA LEU A 303 -0.49 12.71 7.95
C LEU A 303 -0.25 13.85 6.97
N LYS A 304 0.88 13.86 6.25
CA LYS A 304 1.15 14.84 5.19
C LYS A 304 0.06 14.82 4.12
N HIS A 305 -0.33 13.64 3.66
CA HIS A 305 -1.42 13.50 2.70
C HIS A 305 -2.74 14.06 3.26
N LYS A 306 -3.10 13.73 4.50
CA LYS A 306 -4.32 14.23 5.15
C LYS A 306 -4.30 15.73 5.43
N ALA A 307 -3.14 16.29 5.74
CA ALA A 307 -2.98 17.73 5.90
C ALA A 307 -3.24 18.45 4.57
N ILE A 308 -2.61 17.98 3.46
CA ILE A 308 -2.85 18.52 2.11
C ILE A 308 -4.32 18.42 1.71
N GLU A 309 -5.00 17.31 2.05
CA GLU A 309 -6.43 17.14 1.77
C GLU A 309 -7.33 18.18 2.47
N ASN A 310 -6.92 18.68 3.64
CA ASN A 310 -7.70 19.60 4.48
C ASN A 310 -7.12 21.04 4.51
N GLY A 311 -6.15 21.34 3.63
CA GLY A 311 -5.50 22.65 3.58
C GLY A 311 -4.60 22.97 4.79
N LYS A 312 -4.11 21.94 5.49
CA LYS A 312 -3.23 22.06 6.67
C LYS A 312 -1.77 21.86 6.28
N ILE A 313 -0.85 22.36 7.10
CA ILE A 313 0.60 22.31 6.84
C ILE A 313 1.28 21.34 7.81
N VAL A 314 2.12 20.45 7.30
CA VAL A 314 2.98 19.59 8.11
C VAL A 314 4.43 19.96 7.81
N VAL A 315 5.14 20.45 8.83
CA VAL A 315 6.55 20.85 8.74
C VAL A 315 7.40 19.75 9.36
N ASP A 316 8.40 19.29 8.62
CA ASP A 316 9.40 18.38 9.18
C ASP A 316 10.39 19.22 10.00
N VAL A 317 10.49 18.92 11.30
CA VAL A 317 11.42 19.55 12.23
C VAL A 317 12.50 18.59 12.73
#